data_AF-A0A7X1NFX3-F1
#
_entry.id   AF-A0A7X1NFX3-F1
#
_cell.length_a   1.000
_cell.length_b   1.000
_cell.length_c   1.000
_cell.angle_alpha   90.00
_cell.angle_beta   90.00
_cell.angle_gamma   90.00
#
_symmetry.space_group_name_H-M   'P 1'
#
loop_
_entity.id
_entity.type
_entity.pdbx_description
1 polymer ?
#
loop_
_entity_poly.entity_id
_entity_poly.type
_entity_poly.pdbx_seq_one_letter_code
_entity_poly.pdbx_strand_id
1 'polypeptide(L)'
;MATYIMLANWTDQGVRTAKDTVNRARAFRETSKAMGVTIGTVNWTLGAYDLVISFDSPDDETTTRLGLALAALGNVRTATLRAFGEDEMERIVGGLK
;
A
#
# COMPACT_ATOMS: atom_id res chain seq x y z
N MET A 1 9.32 -2.29 12.73
CA MET A 1 8.66 -1.99 11.44
C MET A 1 7.28 -2.58 11.47
N ALA A 2 6.33 -1.87 10.87
CA ALA A 2 4.94 -2.25 10.79
C ALA A 2 4.61 -2.63 9.35
N THR A 3 3.92 -3.74 9.14
CA THR A 3 3.33 -4.14 7.86
C THR A 3 2.00 -3.45 7.62
N TYR A 4 1.79 -3.02 6.38
CA TYR A 4 0.56 -2.38 5.93
C TYR A 4 0.10 -3.02 4.62
N ILE A 5 -1.21 -2.99 4.42
CA ILE A 5 -1.86 -3.32 3.16
C ILE A 5 -2.53 -2.05 2.64
N MET A 6 -2.22 -1.65 1.42
CA MET A 6 -2.90 -0.57 0.72
C MET A 6 -3.76 -1.16 -0.39
N LEU A 7 -5.07 -0.97 -0.24
CA LEU A 7 -6.08 -1.30 -1.22
C LEU A 7 -6.29 -0.08 -2.11
N ALA A 8 -6.28 -0.26 -3.43
CA ALA A 8 -6.38 0.87 -4.35
C ALA A 8 -7.38 0.61 -5.48
N ASN A 9 -8.06 1.68 -5.87
CA ASN A 9 -8.91 1.72 -7.05
C ASN A 9 -8.42 2.77 -8.04
N TRP A 10 -8.60 2.50 -9.32
CA TRP A 10 -8.30 3.49 -10.37
C TRP A 10 -9.16 4.74 -10.20
N THR A 11 -8.56 5.88 -10.50
CA THR A 11 -9.32 7.08 -10.88
C THR A 11 -9.60 7.04 -12.39
N ASP A 12 -10.46 7.95 -12.87
CA ASP A 12 -10.68 8.14 -14.31
C ASP A 12 -9.39 8.41 -15.10
N GLN A 13 -8.46 9.16 -14.50
CA GLN A 13 -7.13 9.40 -15.07
C GLN A 13 -6.30 8.12 -15.08
N GLY A 14 -6.28 7.42 -13.95
CA GLY A 14 -5.50 6.20 -13.77
C GLY A 14 -5.83 5.11 -14.78
N VAL A 15 -7.13 4.90 -15.02
CA VAL A 15 -7.62 3.87 -15.95
C VAL A 15 -7.37 4.26 -17.41
N ARG A 16 -7.53 5.54 -17.77
CA ARG A 16 -7.19 6.03 -19.14
C ARG A 16 -5.72 5.83 -19.50
N THR A 17 -4.85 5.81 -18.49
CA THR A 17 -3.39 5.64 -18.63
C THR A 17 -2.91 4.28 -18.10
N ALA A 18 -3.79 3.28 -18.03
CA ALA A 18 -3.49 2.00 -17.39
C ALA A 18 -2.31 1.24 -18.01
N LYS A 19 -1.98 1.49 -19.28
CA LYS A 19 -0.82 0.90 -19.98
C LYS A 19 0.50 1.16 -19.25
N ASP A 20 0.61 2.27 -18.53
CA ASP A 20 1.82 2.64 -17.78
C ASP A 20 1.87 2.06 -16.38
N THR A 21 0.85 1.29 -15.95
CA THR A 21 0.71 0.86 -14.55
C THR A 21 1.91 0.10 -14.01
N VAL A 22 2.54 -0.76 -14.82
CA VAL A 22 3.69 -1.55 -14.39
C VAL A 22 4.90 -0.65 -14.15
N ASN A 23 5.11 0.34 -15.02
CA ASN A 23 6.19 1.32 -14.86
C ASN A 23 5.95 2.23 -13.65
N ARG A 24 4.70 2.68 -13.44
CA ARG A 24 4.31 3.45 -12.24
C ARG A 24 4.57 2.65 -10.96
N ALA A 25 4.21 1.37 -10.93
CA ALA A 25 4.48 0.50 -9.78
C ALA A 25 5.98 0.33 -9.50
N ARG A 26 6.80 0.15 -10.55
CA ARG A 26 8.27 0.08 -10.40
C ARG A 26 8.85 1.39 -9.86
N ALA A 27 8.45 2.53 -10.41
CA ALA A 27 8.88 3.84 -9.92
C ALA A 27 8.46 4.07 -8.46
N PHE A 28 7.22 3.71 -8.11
CA PHE A 28 6.72 3.80 -6.74
C PHE A 28 7.60 3.02 -5.75
N ARG A 29 7.98 1.77 -6.09
CA ARG A 29 8.90 0.95 -5.26
C ARG A 29 10.25 1.61 -5.03
N GLU A 30 10.82 2.26 -6.05
CA GLU A 30 12.11 2.92 -5.90
C GLU A 30 12.00 4.20 -5.06
N THR A 31 10.97 5.01 -5.31
CA THR A 31 10.76 6.26 -4.57
C THR A 31 10.41 6.04 -3.09
N SER A 32 9.74 4.95 -2.75
CA SER A 32 9.35 4.66 -1.36
C SER A 32 10.56 4.36 -0.46
N LYS A 33 11.65 3.83 -1.02
CA LYS A 33 12.89 3.51 -0.28
C LYS A 33 13.50 4.76 0.37
N ALA A 34 13.41 5.91 -0.29
CA ALA A 34 13.89 7.18 0.25
C ALA A 34 13.11 7.63 1.51
N MET A 35 11.90 7.10 1.71
CA MET A 35 11.09 7.31 2.91
C MET A 35 11.29 6.21 3.97
N GLY A 36 12.23 5.27 3.76
CA GLY A 36 12.40 4.11 4.64
C GLY A 36 11.30 3.05 4.49
N VAL A 37 10.52 3.10 3.41
CA VAL A 37 9.42 2.15 3.13
C VAL A 37 9.88 1.08 2.16
N THR A 38 9.65 -0.17 2.53
CA THR A 38 9.93 -1.34 1.71
C THR A 38 8.62 -1.87 1.12
N ILE A 39 8.42 -1.70 -0.19
CA ILE A 39 7.29 -2.32 -0.88
C ILE A 39 7.57 -3.81 -1.06
N GLY A 40 6.67 -4.65 -0.55
CA GLY A 40 6.63 -6.07 -0.85
C GLY A 40 5.95 -6.30 -2.20
N THR A 41 4.69 -6.73 -2.16
CA THR A 41 3.94 -7.09 -3.36
C THR A 41 3.12 -5.92 -3.88
N VAL A 42 2.97 -5.86 -5.20
CA VAL A 42 1.98 -5.00 -5.89
C VAL A 42 1.24 -5.93 -6.82
N ASN A 43 -0.02 -6.22 -6.52
CA ASN A 43 -0.86 -7.14 -7.27
C ASN A 43 -1.98 -6.36 -7.93
N TRP A 44 -2.25 -6.65 -9.19
CA TRP A 44 -3.44 -6.18 -9.90
C TRP A 44 -4.54 -7.22 -9.70
N THR A 45 -5.66 -6.80 -9.16
CA THR A 45 -6.71 -7.71 -8.66
C THR A 45 -8.04 -7.48 -9.38
N LEU A 46 -8.89 -8.49 -9.32
CA LEU A 46 -10.29 -8.40 -9.73
C LEU A 46 -11.17 -8.25 -8.49
N GLY A 47 -12.32 -7.59 -8.63
CA GLY A 47 -13.29 -7.42 -7.54
C GLY A 47 -13.37 -5.98 -7.05
N ALA A 48 -13.48 -5.80 -5.73
CA ALA A 48 -13.71 -4.48 -5.14
C ALA A 48 -12.52 -3.51 -5.29
N TYR A 49 -11.30 -4.04 -5.39
CA TYR A 49 -10.08 -3.26 -5.50
C TYR A 49 -9.29 -3.67 -6.74
N ASP A 50 -8.75 -2.68 -7.45
CA ASP A 50 -7.97 -2.88 -8.66
C ASP A 50 -6.51 -3.25 -8.35
N LEU A 51 -6.01 -2.81 -7.20
CA LEU A 51 -4.69 -3.18 -6.71
C LEU A 51 -4.68 -3.48 -5.22
N VAL A 52 -3.80 -4.41 -4.83
CA VAL A 52 -3.42 -4.69 -3.43
C VAL A 52 -1.91 -4.58 -3.31
N ILE A 53 -1.46 -3.73 -2.40
CA ILE A 53 -0.04 -3.44 -2.18
C ILE A 53 0.32 -3.79 -0.74
N SER A 54 1.30 -4.68 -0.54
CA SER A 54 1.88 -4.93 0.78
C SER A 54 3.20 -4.19 0.94
N PHE A 55 3.43 -3.59 2.10
CA PHE A 55 4.67 -2.85 2.38
C PHE A 55 4.93 -2.74 3.88
N ASP A 56 6.21 -2.60 4.22
CA ASP A 56 6.63 -2.31 5.59
C ASP A 56 7.08 -0.86 5.70
N SER A 57 6.67 -0.21 6.78
CA SER A 57 6.97 1.19 7.07
C SER A 57 7.41 1.35 8.55
N PRO A 58 8.23 2.36 8.87
CA PRO A 58 8.65 2.63 10.24
C PRO A 58 7.49 2.95 11.20
N ASP A 59 6.54 3.78 10.74
CA ASP A 59 5.47 4.36 11.55
C ASP A 59 4.26 4.81 10.69
N ASP A 60 3.17 5.17 11.37
CA ASP A 60 1.92 5.60 10.73
C ASP A 60 2.05 6.95 9.99
N GLU A 61 2.92 7.85 10.47
CA GLU A 61 3.16 9.15 9.83
C GLU A 61 3.81 8.98 8.45
N THR A 62 4.81 8.09 8.36
CA THR A 62 5.52 7.75 7.13
C THR A 62 4.59 7.04 6.15
N THR A 63 3.77 6.12 6.64
CA THR A 63 2.73 5.46 5.84
C THR A 63 1.71 6.45 5.29
N THR A 64 1.25 7.39 6.12
CA THR A 64 0.31 8.44 5.71
C THR A 64 0.92 9.35 4.65
N ARG A 65 2.19 9.77 4.83
CA ARG A 65 2.95 10.56 3.85
C ARG A 65 3.06 9.84 2.50
N LEU A 66 3.39 8.54 2.51
CA LEU A 66 3.48 7.73 1.31
C LEU A 66 2.13 7.65 0.58
N GLY A 67 1.04 7.39 1.32
CA GLY A 67 -0.30 7.33 0.77
C GLY A 67 -0.74 8.64 0.12
N LEU A 68 -0.50 9.78 0.80
CA LEU A 68 -0.77 11.11 0.25
C LEU A 68 0.07 11.41 -1.00
N ALA A 69 1.37 11.07 -0.98
CA ALA A 69 2.24 11.25 -2.13
C ALA A 69 1.76 10.44 -3.35
N LEU A 70 1.31 9.19 -3.14
CA LEU A 70 0.75 8.36 -4.19
C LEU A 70 -0.59 8.93 -4.72
N ALA A 71 -1.49 9.32 -3.81
CA ALA A 71 -2.78 9.90 -4.17
C ALA A 71 -2.65 11.23 -4.93
N ALA A 72 -1.64 12.05 -4.60
CA ALA A 72 -1.35 13.31 -5.27
C ALA A 72 -0.97 13.13 -6.76
N LEU A 73 -0.47 11.95 -7.16
CA LEU A 73 -0.23 11.63 -8.57
C LEU A 73 -1.54 11.42 -9.37
N GLY A 74 -2.68 11.31 -8.69
CA GLY A 74 -4.01 11.30 -9.29
C GLY A 74 -4.39 9.98 -9.97
N ASN A 75 -3.57 8.93 -9.91
CA ASN A 75 -3.82 7.69 -10.63
C ASN A 75 -4.70 6.70 -9.86
N VAL A 76 -4.68 6.74 -8.53
CA VAL A 76 -5.45 5.82 -7.69
C VAL A 76 -6.03 6.54 -6.47
N ARG A 77 -7.13 6.00 -5.95
CA ARG A 77 -7.62 6.26 -4.58
C ARG A 77 -7.24 5.08 -3.71
N THR A 78 -6.87 5.33 -2.46
CA THR A 78 -6.31 4.32 -1.58
C THR A 78 -7.05 4.23 -0.24
N ALA A 79 -7.10 3.01 0.30
CA ALA A 79 -7.45 2.72 1.68
C ALA A 79 -6.30 1.92 2.29
N THR A 80 -5.70 2.44 3.35
CA THR A 80 -4.53 1.82 3.99
C THR A 80 -4.93 1.13 5.29
N LEU A 81 -4.47 -0.10 5.47
CA LEU A 81 -4.76 -0.96 6.61
C LEU A 81 -3.45 -1.29 7.33
N ARG A 82 -3.39 -1.09 8.65
CA ARG A 82 -2.35 -1.68 9.48
C ARG A 82 -2.60 -3.19 9.57
N ALA A 83 -1.60 -4.00 9.25
CA ALA A 83 -1.69 -5.46 9.26
C ALA A 83 -0.83 -6.06 10.38
N PHE A 84 -1.38 -7.04 11.09
CA PHE A 84 -0.66 -7.77 12.13
C PHE A 84 -0.22 -9.14 11.60
N GLY A 85 1.04 -9.51 11.87
CA GLY A 85 1.56 -10.84 11.58
C GLY A 85 1.12 -11.89 12.62
N GLU A 86 1.51 -13.14 12.40
CA GLU A 86 1.18 -14.27 13.30
C GLU A 86 1.61 -14.01 14.74
N ASP A 87 2.88 -13.67 14.99
CA ASP A 87 3.41 -13.37 16.32
C ASP A 87 2.65 -12.23 17.03
N GLU A 88 2.26 -11.19 16.28
CA GLU A 88 1.47 -10.08 16.82
C GLU A 88 0.05 -10.54 17.17
N MET A 89 -0.57 -11.32 16.28
CA MET A 89 -1.91 -11.85 16.49
C MET A 89 -1.96 -12.85 17.65
N GLU A 90 -0.95 -13.71 17.81
CA GLU A 90 -0.81 -14.61 18.97
C GLU A 90 -0.81 -13.84 20.29
N ARG A 91 -0.03 -12.76 20.38
CA ARG A 91 -0.03 -11.88 21.56
C ARG A 91 -1.38 -11.21 21.79
N ILE A 92 -2.05 -10.76 20.72
CA ILE A 92 -3.35 -10.10 20.80
C ILE A 92 -4.42 -11.09 21.31
N VAL A 93 -4.53 -12.29 20.73
CA VAL A 93 -5.53 -13.28 21.16
C VAL A 93 -5.24 -13.85 22.54
N GLY A 94 -3.96 -13.93 22.93
CA GLY A 94 -3.57 -14.34 24.28
C GLY A 94 -4.09 -13.42 25.40
N GLY A 95 -4.55 -12.21 25.05
CA GLY A 95 -5.20 -11.29 25.98
C GLY A 95 -6.73 -11.46 26.13
N LEU A 96 -7.35 -12.38 25.38
CA LEU A 96 -8.79 -12.63 25.47
C LEU A 96 -9.11 -13.51 26.70
N LYS A 97 -10.24 -13.23 27.35
CA LYS A 97 -10.75 -13.99 28.50
C LYS A 97 -11.67 -15.12 28.06
#